data_AF-A0A514WTX4-F1
#
_entry.id   AF-A0A514WTX4-F1
#
_cell.length_a   1.000
_cell.length_b   1.000
_cell.length_c   1.000
_cell.angle_alpha   90.00
_cell.angle_beta   90.00
_cell.angle_gamma   90.00
#
_symmetry.space_group_name_H-M   'P 1'
#
loop_
_entity.id
_entity.type
_entity.pdbx_description
1 polymer ?
#
loop_
_entity_poly.entity_id
_entity_poly.type
_entity_poly.pdbx_seq_one_letter_code
_entity_poly.pdbx_strand_id
1 'polypeptide(L)'
;MLRIILFTTLFLLSLVQLSCQTNDRKSILLIAVDELSVGDVNCNSESGNGTRSGFHLLCKESVRFTHAYTPSTLAAPALSSVLTGLYPFQHKVRHNGGPGLAPELDLASELAVRLEYRTSFFSGGAPIFRRTGLNQGFELFDDNIVPNFNSYYRPIKKTSNQFLQWLKHDVGNNAFFSVLYAPDLAYVTTETTTDLGETRNLSFESQLDELDESLYELFQQLKAQGRWDKTTVILVGLSGHNVEDRTGELNPTNLHSENTQVALLIKPAQSKKRDEAIYWKIDQNVSLVDLGRTLYDLLGETNLDEDDNTDFPAHSLFSVLKNPVAHWPEDRPILIESGWSMWRNAGPLKTAAISNHVLYINDESPKLYNTLLDRFEVNPLPMLQESILPTTTKLQNLLRKYQLPPYIQPNSEWMSKMSLAYSRWMRQDQEASLLRDLKRLSNNQSRSIDLLNWTAQVALNQKDWETLRSLGNKNKISLWQYVAEKNLNIKNSKTSDSCIVLLNSKELESNHLKDCGDPLFLELIDWLRADTRGLSKDTQRKKFERSFKNYMLDQEIQRANIALGLIWDTSRDNTYAPSRTELALQLPELAKVRIQAYKALATIDEED
;
A
#
# COMPACT_ATOMS: atom_id res chain seq x y z
N MET A 1 11.21 31.45 -64.49
CA MET A 1 10.39 30.24 -64.25
C MET A 1 11.13 29.18 -63.45
N LEU A 2 12.33 28.73 -63.84
CA LEU A 2 13.05 27.63 -63.17
C LEU A 2 13.27 27.84 -61.65
N ARG A 3 13.61 29.06 -61.22
CA ARG A 3 13.80 29.40 -59.78
C ARG A 3 12.51 29.40 -58.96
N ILE A 4 11.38 29.76 -59.58
CA ILE A 4 10.07 29.77 -58.90
C ILE A 4 9.60 28.33 -58.71
N ILE A 5 9.76 27.48 -59.74
CA ILE A 5 9.44 26.05 -59.67
C ILE A 5 10.27 25.37 -58.58
N LEU A 6 11.58 25.64 -58.49
CA LEU A 6 12.47 25.08 -57.48
C LEU A 6 12.10 25.49 -56.04
N PHE A 7 11.69 26.75 -55.84
CA PHE A 7 11.23 27.23 -54.53
C PHE A 7 9.89 26.62 -54.13
N THR A 8 8.95 26.49 -55.06
CA THR A 8 7.66 25.84 -54.79
C THR A 8 7.82 24.34 -54.53
N THR A 9 8.72 23.63 -55.21
CA THR A 9 8.98 22.22 -54.92
C THR A 9 9.69 22.02 -53.59
N LEU A 10 10.68 22.85 -53.22
CA LEU A 10 11.29 22.77 -51.90
C LEU A 10 10.29 23.08 -50.77
N PHE A 11 9.40 24.04 -50.96
CA PHE A 11 8.38 24.40 -49.97
C PHE A 11 7.32 23.30 -49.80
N LEU A 12 6.89 22.66 -50.90
CA LEU A 12 6.03 21.47 -50.86
C LEU A 12 6.73 20.26 -50.23
N LEU A 13 8.02 20.03 -50.50
CA LEU A 13 8.79 18.98 -49.84
C LEU A 13 8.94 19.24 -48.34
N SER A 14 9.12 20.49 -47.89
CA SER A 14 9.12 20.82 -46.46
C SER A 14 7.75 20.63 -45.80
N LEU A 15 6.66 20.97 -46.50
CA LEU A 15 5.29 20.77 -46.00
C LEU A 15 4.91 19.29 -45.90
N VAL A 16 5.43 18.44 -46.78
CA VAL A 16 5.26 16.97 -46.71
C VAL A 16 6.11 16.35 -45.60
N GLN A 17 7.25 16.93 -45.23
CA GLN A 17 8.04 16.47 -44.07
C GLN A 17 7.44 16.94 -42.73
N LEU A 18 6.68 18.03 -42.71
CA LEU A 18 5.96 18.52 -41.52
C LEU A 18 4.59 17.84 -41.31
N SER A 19 4.04 17.17 -42.33
CA SER A 19 2.75 16.50 -42.29
C SER A 19 2.95 14.98 -42.29
N CYS A 20 2.78 14.36 -41.11
CA CYS A 20 2.84 12.91 -40.84
C CYS A 20 4.22 12.32 -40.52
N GLN A 21 4.83 12.74 -39.42
CA GLN A 21 5.35 11.73 -38.48
C GLN A 21 4.14 11.11 -37.79
N THR A 22 3.58 10.05 -38.37
CA THR A 22 2.66 9.19 -37.62
C THR A 22 3.44 8.62 -36.45
N ASN A 23 3.14 9.08 -35.23
CA ASN A 23 3.76 8.58 -34.01
C ASN A 23 3.34 7.11 -33.82
N ASP A 24 4.12 6.18 -34.37
CA ASP A 24 3.84 4.73 -34.33
C ASP A 24 4.29 4.09 -33.00
N ARG A 25 4.78 4.92 -32.06
CA ARG A 25 5.18 4.55 -30.70
C ARG A 25 3.98 3.94 -29.96
N LYS A 26 4.23 2.86 -29.21
CA LYS A 26 3.20 2.12 -28.48
C LYS A 26 3.14 2.61 -27.05
N SER A 27 1.95 2.96 -26.59
CA SER A 27 1.77 3.37 -25.20
C SER A 27 1.99 2.20 -24.24
N ILE A 28 2.34 2.50 -23.00
CA ILE A 28 2.52 1.54 -21.92
C ILE A 28 1.64 1.97 -20.75
N LEU A 29 0.79 1.06 -20.28
CA LEU A 29 -0.03 1.22 -19.08
C LEU A 29 0.34 0.12 -18.09
N LEU A 30 0.95 0.51 -16.98
CA LEU A 30 1.25 -0.36 -15.84
C LEU A 30 0.14 -0.19 -14.79
N ILE A 31 -0.49 -1.28 -14.39
CA ILE A 31 -1.47 -1.35 -13.31
C ILE A 31 -0.85 -2.22 -12.21
N ALA A 32 -0.38 -1.57 -11.16
CA ALA A 32 0.29 -2.20 -10.03
C ALA A 32 -0.66 -2.29 -8.83
N VAL A 33 -0.92 -3.52 -8.35
CA VAL A 33 -1.91 -3.81 -7.32
C VAL A 33 -1.22 -4.43 -6.11
N ASP A 34 -1.44 -3.89 -4.91
CA ASP A 34 -1.00 -4.56 -3.67
C ASP A 34 -1.90 -5.74 -3.35
N GLU A 35 -1.33 -6.77 -2.71
CA GLU A 35 -2.03 -7.98 -2.27
C GLU A 35 -2.65 -8.86 -3.38
N LEU A 36 -2.32 -8.62 -4.66
CA LEU A 36 -2.76 -9.42 -5.80
C LEU A 36 -1.79 -10.60 -6.07
N SER A 37 -2.11 -11.76 -5.53
CA SER A 37 -1.36 -13.00 -5.76
C SER A 37 -1.65 -13.59 -7.15
N VAL A 38 -0.81 -14.53 -7.60
CA VAL A 38 -1.08 -15.28 -8.85
C VAL A 38 -2.38 -16.09 -8.77
N GLY A 39 -2.80 -16.49 -7.57
CA GLY A 39 -4.00 -17.30 -7.34
C GLY A 39 -5.32 -16.54 -7.52
N ASP A 40 -5.27 -15.21 -7.42
CA ASP A 40 -6.46 -14.35 -7.45
C ASP A 40 -6.98 -14.12 -8.88
N VAL A 41 -6.13 -14.28 -9.88
CA VAL A 41 -6.50 -14.07 -11.29
C VAL A 41 -6.94 -15.38 -11.94
N ASN A 42 -8.25 -15.60 -12.03
CA ASN A 42 -8.81 -16.80 -12.63
C ASN A 42 -9.05 -16.67 -14.15
N CYS A 43 -8.12 -17.20 -14.94
CA CYS A 43 -8.25 -17.27 -16.40
C CYS A 43 -9.01 -18.50 -16.94
N ASN A 44 -9.49 -19.41 -16.09
CA ASN A 44 -10.06 -20.70 -16.50
C ASN A 44 -11.60 -20.69 -16.62
N SER A 45 -12.28 -19.63 -16.18
CA SER A 45 -13.73 -19.57 -16.30
C SER A 45 -14.15 -19.23 -17.73
N GLU A 46 -14.93 -20.11 -18.37
CA GLU A 46 -15.86 -19.68 -19.42
C GLU A 46 -16.96 -18.87 -18.73
N SER A 47 -16.62 -17.66 -18.27
CA SER A 47 -17.62 -16.69 -17.90
C SER A 47 -18.50 -16.49 -19.13
N GLY A 48 -19.80 -16.79 -18.98
CA GLY A 48 -20.76 -16.74 -20.08
C GLY A 48 -20.74 -15.37 -20.78
N ASN A 49 -21.23 -15.31 -22.01
CA ASN A 49 -21.41 -14.05 -22.71
C ASN A 49 -22.15 -13.05 -21.80
N GLY A 50 -21.46 -12.00 -21.34
CA GLY A 50 -22.03 -10.95 -20.48
C GLY A 50 -21.33 -10.70 -19.13
N THR A 51 -20.38 -11.53 -18.69
CA THR A 51 -19.64 -11.26 -17.43
C THR A 51 -18.71 -10.04 -17.57
N ARG A 52 -18.81 -9.08 -16.64
CA ARG A 52 -18.00 -7.86 -16.59
C ARG A 52 -16.68 -8.10 -15.84
N SER A 53 -15.80 -8.90 -16.45
CA SER A 53 -14.49 -9.27 -15.88
C SER A 53 -13.32 -8.70 -16.69
N GLY A 54 -12.52 -7.85 -16.06
CA GLY A 54 -11.30 -7.29 -16.63
C GLY A 54 -10.18 -8.33 -16.71
N PHE A 55 -10.07 -9.20 -15.71
CA PHE A 55 -9.16 -10.35 -15.69
C PHE A 55 -9.41 -11.25 -16.90
N HIS A 56 -10.67 -11.61 -17.19
CA HIS A 56 -10.98 -12.44 -18.35
C HIS A 56 -10.61 -11.76 -19.68
N LEU A 57 -10.92 -10.47 -19.82
CA LEU A 57 -10.52 -9.69 -21.00
C LEU A 57 -9.00 -9.70 -21.18
N LEU A 58 -8.26 -9.51 -20.09
CA LEU A 58 -6.81 -9.47 -20.12
C LEU A 58 -6.21 -10.86 -20.40
N CYS A 59 -6.71 -11.92 -19.77
CA CYS A 59 -6.25 -13.30 -19.97
C CYS A 59 -6.33 -13.76 -21.44
N LYS A 60 -7.31 -13.26 -22.22
CA LYS A 60 -7.50 -13.58 -23.65
C LYS A 60 -6.55 -12.86 -24.59
N GLU A 61 -5.84 -11.84 -24.11
CA GLU A 61 -4.98 -10.99 -24.94
C GLU A 61 -3.58 -10.79 -24.33
N SER A 62 -3.20 -11.58 -23.31
CA SER A 62 -1.93 -11.44 -22.59
C SER A 62 -1.07 -12.68 -22.57
N VAL A 63 0.25 -12.46 -22.54
CA VAL A 63 1.20 -13.44 -22.00
C VAL A 63 1.04 -13.47 -20.49
N ARG A 64 0.90 -14.67 -19.92
CA ARG A 64 0.69 -14.88 -18.49
C ARG A 64 1.89 -15.60 -17.88
N PHE A 65 2.39 -15.09 -16.77
CA PHE A 65 3.52 -15.68 -16.06
C PHE A 65 3.01 -16.38 -14.81
N THR A 66 3.17 -17.70 -14.74
CA THR A 66 2.65 -18.52 -13.63
C THR A 66 3.59 -18.51 -12.42
N HIS A 67 4.86 -18.17 -12.61
CA HIS A 67 5.90 -18.16 -11.58
C HIS A 67 6.57 -16.78 -11.49
N ALA A 68 5.77 -15.72 -11.36
CA ALA A 68 6.27 -14.36 -11.13
C ALA A 68 6.42 -14.08 -9.63
N TYR A 69 7.59 -13.61 -9.21
CA TYR A 69 7.89 -13.33 -7.81
C TYR A 69 8.23 -11.86 -7.59
N THR A 70 7.66 -11.26 -6.54
CA THR A 70 8.05 -9.94 -6.10
C THR A 70 9.42 -9.97 -5.41
N PRO A 71 10.33 -9.01 -5.68
CA PRO A 71 11.58 -8.90 -4.94
C PRO A 71 11.35 -8.39 -3.51
N SER A 72 10.19 -7.82 -3.20
CA SER A 72 9.84 -7.44 -1.83
C SER A 72 8.35 -7.53 -1.54
N THR A 73 7.99 -7.93 -0.33
CA THR A 73 6.58 -7.96 0.14
C THR A 73 6.05 -6.57 0.51
N LEU A 74 6.83 -5.51 0.31
CA LEU A 74 6.43 -4.13 0.58
C LEU A 74 6.31 -3.36 -0.73
N ALA A 75 5.21 -2.60 -0.88
CA ALA A 75 4.86 -1.94 -2.14
C ALA A 75 5.94 -1.00 -2.69
N ALA A 76 6.54 -0.14 -1.85
CA ALA A 76 7.53 0.84 -2.30
C ALA A 76 8.81 0.18 -2.87
N PRO A 77 9.48 -0.77 -2.19
CA PRO A 77 10.62 -1.47 -2.79
C PRO A 77 10.22 -2.32 -3.99
N ALA A 78 9.07 -3.00 -3.98
CA ALA A 78 8.61 -3.79 -5.14
C ALA A 78 8.41 -2.92 -6.40
N LEU A 79 7.70 -1.80 -6.27
CA LEU A 79 7.46 -0.88 -7.37
C LEU A 79 8.72 -0.14 -7.81
N SER A 80 9.64 0.15 -6.87
CA SER A 80 10.98 0.66 -7.21
C SER A 80 11.73 -0.33 -8.11
N SER A 81 11.67 -1.62 -7.81
CA SER A 81 12.28 -2.66 -8.65
C SER A 81 11.63 -2.74 -10.04
N VAL A 82 10.31 -2.61 -10.12
CA VAL A 82 9.58 -2.56 -11.41
C VAL A 82 9.99 -1.33 -12.23
N LEU A 83 10.17 -0.16 -11.63
CA LEU A 83 10.47 1.06 -12.40
C LEU A 83 11.97 1.25 -12.72
N THR A 84 12.85 0.51 -12.07
CA THR A 84 14.32 0.60 -12.26
C THR A 84 14.95 -0.65 -12.88
N GLY A 85 14.27 -1.79 -12.84
CA GLY A 85 14.88 -3.08 -13.21
C GLY A 85 16.05 -3.47 -12.29
N LEU A 86 16.04 -3.00 -11.05
CA LEU A 86 17.06 -3.27 -10.03
C LEU A 86 16.44 -4.00 -8.85
N TYR A 87 17.20 -4.87 -8.18
CA TYR A 87 16.78 -5.41 -6.89
C TYR A 87 16.84 -4.35 -5.79
N PRO A 88 16.10 -4.54 -4.68
CA PRO A 88 16.16 -3.67 -3.51
C PRO A 88 17.57 -3.38 -2.98
N PHE A 89 18.53 -4.29 -3.16
CA PHE A 89 19.90 -4.09 -2.69
C PHE A 89 20.73 -3.20 -3.58
N GLN A 90 20.32 -3.07 -4.83
CA GLN A 90 20.94 -2.21 -5.82
C GLN A 90 20.35 -0.80 -5.70
N HIS A 91 19.02 -0.66 -5.70
CA HIS A 91 18.35 0.64 -5.62
C HIS A 91 18.18 1.19 -4.19
N LYS A 92 18.54 0.42 -3.16
CA LYS A 92 18.59 0.81 -1.73
C LYS A 92 17.27 1.13 -1.05
N VAL A 93 16.14 1.07 -1.75
CA VAL A 93 14.80 1.13 -1.15
C VAL A 93 14.47 -0.26 -0.62
N ARG A 94 14.31 -0.39 0.70
CA ARG A 94 14.11 -1.67 1.40
C ARG A 94 12.75 -1.78 2.10
N HIS A 95 12.12 -0.64 2.38
CA HIS A 95 10.88 -0.56 3.13
C HIS A 95 10.13 0.74 2.82
N ASN A 96 8.85 0.75 3.18
CA ASN A 96 7.90 1.81 2.82
C ASN A 96 8.17 3.18 3.47
N GLY A 97 8.83 3.22 4.64
CA GLY A 97 9.18 4.48 5.31
C GLY A 97 10.64 4.91 5.17
N GLY A 98 11.37 4.41 4.16
CA GLY A 98 12.73 4.86 3.87
C GLY A 98 12.76 6.26 3.27
N PRO A 99 13.95 6.85 3.04
CA PRO A 99 14.09 8.15 2.40
C PRO A 99 13.63 8.20 0.92
N GLY A 100 13.16 7.07 0.38
CA GLY A 100 12.78 6.92 -1.03
C GLY A 100 13.96 6.54 -1.92
N LEU A 101 13.68 6.47 -3.21
CA LEU A 101 14.65 6.23 -4.27
C LEU A 101 15.58 7.45 -4.43
N ALA A 102 16.85 7.19 -4.70
CA ALA A 102 17.84 8.25 -4.92
C ALA A 102 17.67 8.89 -6.32
N PRO A 103 17.86 10.22 -6.46
CA PRO A 103 17.64 10.93 -7.72
C PRO A 103 18.64 10.61 -8.82
N GLU A 104 19.75 9.94 -8.50
CA GLU A 104 20.74 9.49 -9.48
C GLU A 104 20.34 8.20 -10.20
N LEU A 105 19.30 7.50 -9.73
CA LEU A 105 18.80 6.28 -10.38
C LEU A 105 17.75 6.66 -11.44
N ASP A 106 18.09 6.42 -12.71
CA ASP A 106 17.17 6.58 -13.84
C ASP A 106 15.99 5.59 -13.72
N LEU A 107 14.75 6.09 -13.79
CA LEU A 107 13.55 5.25 -13.94
C LEU A 107 13.18 5.06 -15.41
N ALA A 108 12.40 4.01 -15.69
CA ALA A 108 11.73 3.80 -16.98
C ALA A 108 10.88 5.02 -17.39
N SER A 109 10.29 5.75 -16.44
CA SER A 109 9.56 7.01 -16.70
C SER A 109 10.46 8.13 -17.22
N GLU A 110 11.69 8.27 -16.70
CA GLU A 110 12.65 9.27 -17.18
C GLU A 110 13.14 8.94 -18.59
N LEU A 111 13.38 7.66 -18.86
CA LEU A 111 13.63 7.20 -20.23
C LEU A 111 12.44 7.50 -21.15
N ALA A 112 11.21 7.25 -20.69
CA ALA A 112 10.01 7.55 -21.46
C ALA A 112 9.90 9.05 -21.80
N VAL A 113 10.22 9.94 -20.86
CA VAL A 113 10.30 11.40 -21.11
C VAL A 113 11.36 11.73 -22.16
N ARG A 114 12.56 11.14 -22.07
CA ARG A 114 13.63 11.33 -23.09
C ARG A 114 13.19 10.90 -24.48
N LEU A 115 12.27 9.94 -24.56
CA LEU A 115 11.67 9.42 -25.80
C LEU A 115 10.34 10.09 -26.16
N GLU A 116 10.03 11.22 -25.52
CA GLU A 116 8.87 12.08 -25.77
C GLU A 116 7.51 11.37 -25.56
N TYR A 117 7.46 10.42 -24.62
CA TYR A 117 6.19 9.92 -24.11
C TYR A 117 5.59 10.93 -23.14
N ARG A 118 4.26 11.05 -23.14
CA ARG A 118 3.54 11.69 -22.04
C ARG A 118 3.57 10.75 -20.83
N THR A 119 3.93 11.24 -19.65
CA THR A 119 4.11 10.37 -18.48
C THR A 119 3.19 10.75 -17.33
N SER A 120 2.51 9.75 -16.76
CA SER A 120 1.65 9.95 -15.59
C SER A 120 1.77 8.84 -14.56
N PHE A 121 1.60 9.20 -13.30
CA PHE A 121 1.44 8.29 -12.19
C PHE A 121 0.17 8.70 -11.42
N PHE A 122 -0.74 7.76 -11.21
CA PHE A 122 -1.90 7.96 -10.35
C PHE A 122 -1.80 7.01 -9.16
N SER A 123 -1.57 7.58 -7.98
CA SER A 123 -1.51 6.80 -6.75
C SER A 123 -2.91 6.54 -6.19
N GLY A 124 -3.12 5.33 -5.70
CA GLY A 124 -4.27 4.96 -4.89
C GLY A 124 -4.09 5.25 -3.40
N GLY A 125 -2.89 5.53 -2.87
CA GLY A 125 -2.69 5.82 -1.45
C GLY A 125 -1.33 5.42 -0.89
N ALA A 126 -1.26 5.36 0.44
CA ALA A 126 -0.06 4.89 1.13
C ALA A 126 0.27 3.44 0.77
N PRO A 127 1.57 3.09 0.73
CA PRO A 127 2.72 3.94 1.03
C PRO A 127 3.22 4.78 -0.16
N ILE A 128 2.59 4.68 -1.34
CA ILE A 128 3.10 5.24 -2.59
C ILE A 128 2.69 6.72 -2.72
N PHE A 129 3.54 7.59 -2.20
CA PHE A 129 3.47 9.04 -2.41
C PHE A 129 4.76 9.56 -3.04
N ARG A 130 4.78 10.83 -3.40
CA ARG A 130 5.97 11.50 -3.97
C ARG A 130 7.23 11.33 -3.12
N ARG A 131 7.08 11.24 -1.79
CA ARG A 131 8.20 10.99 -0.85
C ARG A 131 8.97 9.69 -1.10
N THR A 132 8.39 8.75 -1.85
CA THR A 132 9.07 7.49 -2.23
C THR A 132 10.15 7.70 -3.30
N GLY A 133 10.23 8.87 -3.94
CA GLY A 133 11.13 9.12 -5.06
C GLY A 133 10.64 8.53 -6.40
N LEU A 134 9.51 7.81 -6.41
CA LEU A 134 8.95 7.22 -7.64
C LEU A 134 8.32 8.25 -8.59
N ASN A 135 8.32 9.53 -8.23
CA ASN A 135 7.80 10.60 -9.07
C ASN A 135 8.76 11.07 -10.17
N GLN A 136 9.99 10.56 -10.20
CA GLN A 136 11.00 10.92 -11.20
C GLN A 136 10.49 10.56 -12.60
N GLY A 137 10.63 11.48 -13.55
CA GLY A 137 10.20 11.27 -14.94
C GLY A 137 8.68 11.24 -15.19
N PHE A 138 7.83 11.55 -14.20
CA PHE A 138 6.39 11.69 -14.42
C PHE A 138 5.99 13.16 -14.56
N GLU A 139 5.42 13.55 -15.71
CA GLU A 139 4.88 14.91 -15.92
C GLU A 139 3.69 15.18 -14.98
N LEU A 140 2.86 14.17 -14.77
CA LEU A 140 1.79 14.17 -13.78
C LEU A 140 2.05 13.09 -12.73
N PHE A 141 2.19 13.49 -11.48
CA PHE A 141 2.17 12.57 -10.34
C PHE A 141 1.02 12.97 -9.43
N ASP A 142 -0.12 12.29 -9.58
CA ASP A 142 -1.32 12.52 -8.78
C ASP A 142 -1.34 11.59 -7.57
N ASP A 143 -0.96 12.16 -6.43
CA ASP A 143 -1.04 11.57 -5.10
C ASP A 143 -1.89 12.43 -4.15
N ASN A 144 -2.77 13.28 -4.69
CA ASN A 144 -3.63 14.16 -3.91
C ASN A 144 -4.81 13.39 -3.32
N ILE A 145 -4.55 12.64 -2.27
CA ILE A 145 -5.53 11.82 -1.57
C ILE A 145 -5.74 12.45 -0.21
N VAL A 146 -6.98 12.89 0.04
CA VAL A 146 -7.40 13.41 1.33
C VAL A 146 -8.17 12.29 2.04
N PRO A 147 -7.57 11.61 3.03
CA PRO A 147 -8.28 10.63 3.83
C PRO A 147 -9.50 11.26 4.49
N ASN A 148 -10.56 10.49 4.60
CA ASN A 148 -11.74 10.84 5.40
C ASN A 148 -12.26 9.59 6.11
N PHE A 149 -13.26 9.75 6.96
CA PHE A 149 -13.81 8.65 7.76
C PHE A 149 -14.37 7.47 6.94
N ASN A 150 -14.69 7.67 5.65
CA ASN A 150 -15.24 6.63 4.80
C ASN A 150 -14.22 6.03 3.82
N SER A 151 -13.08 6.69 3.62
CA SER A 151 -12.14 6.35 2.54
C SER A 151 -10.75 6.84 2.90
N TYR A 152 -9.86 5.90 3.22
CA TYR A 152 -8.45 6.16 3.50
C TYR A 152 -7.59 6.18 2.24
N TYR A 153 -8.07 5.55 1.16
CA TYR A 153 -7.37 5.41 -0.11
C TYR A 153 -8.30 5.79 -1.26
N ARG A 154 -7.75 6.01 -2.45
CA ARG A 154 -8.47 6.25 -3.68
C ARG A 154 -8.64 4.92 -4.44
N PRO A 155 -9.88 4.40 -4.58
CA PRO A 155 -10.11 3.15 -5.28
C PRO A 155 -9.70 3.20 -6.75
N ILE A 156 -9.31 2.06 -7.30
CA ILE A 156 -8.84 1.93 -8.69
C ILE A 156 -9.85 2.47 -9.71
N LYS A 157 -11.16 2.41 -9.43
CA LYS A 157 -12.20 3.03 -10.27
C LYS A 157 -11.99 4.53 -10.43
N LYS A 158 -11.72 5.24 -9.33
CA LYS A 158 -11.45 6.68 -9.34
C LYS A 158 -10.11 6.99 -10.00
N THR A 159 -9.07 6.23 -9.69
CA THR A 159 -7.73 6.33 -10.32
C THR A 159 -7.82 6.14 -11.84
N SER A 160 -8.57 5.14 -12.29
CA SER A 160 -8.82 4.85 -13.71
C SER A 160 -9.56 6.00 -14.41
N ASN A 161 -10.55 6.59 -13.75
CA ASN A 161 -11.28 7.74 -14.28
C ASN A 161 -10.38 8.97 -14.47
N GLN A 162 -9.50 9.26 -13.52
CA GLN A 162 -8.55 10.37 -13.65
C GLN A 162 -7.52 10.11 -14.75
N PHE A 163 -7.03 8.89 -14.87
CA PHE A 163 -6.18 8.49 -16.00
C PHE A 163 -6.88 8.67 -17.35
N LEU A 164 -8.13 8.24 -17.48
CA LEU A 164 -8.91 8.42 -18.71
C LEU A 164 -9.17 9.90 -19.02
N GLN A 165 -9.35 10.74 -18.00
CA GLN A 165 -9.46 12.19 -18.16
C GLN A 165 -8.14 12.80 -18.66
N TRP A 166 -7.02 12.48 -18.02
CA TRP A 166 -5.68 12.91 -18.47
C TRP A 166 -5.37 12.45 -19.90
N LEU A 167 -5.70 11.19 -20.24
CA LEU A 167 -5.52 10.65 -21.58
C LEU A 167 -6.31 11.45 -22.63
N LYS A 168 -7.54 11.86 -22.28
CA LYS A 168 -8.40 12.64 -23.17
C LYS A 168 -7.94 14.10 -23.31
N HIS A 169 -7.58 14.74 -22.20
CA HIS A 169 -7.36 16.19 -22.14
C HIS A 169 -5.91 16.59 -22.44
N ASP A 170 -4.95 15.82 -21.92
CA ASP A 170 -3.54 16.22 -21.93
C ASP A 170 -2.73 15.44 -22.96
N VAL A 171 -3.01 14.15 -23.16
CA VAL A 171 -2.22 13.29 -24.08
C VAL A 171 -2.65 13.45 -25.53
N GLY A 172 -3.95 13.48 -25.80
CA GLY A 172 -4.46 13.43 -27.17
C GLY A 172 -3.93 12.18 -27.88
N ASN A 173 -3.51 12.28 -29.14
CA ASN A 173 -3.04 11.14 -29.93
C ASN A 173 -1.58 10.69 -29.65
N ASN A 174 -0.90 11.32 -28.70
CA ASN A 174 0.49 10.99 -28.38
C ASN A 174 0.60 9.63 -27.66
N ALA A 175 1.79 9.04 -27.72
CA ALA A 175 2.13 7.88 -26.92
C ALA A 175 2.34 8.27 -25.45
N PHE A 176 2.04 7.35 -24.54
CA PHE A 176 2.14 7.60 -23.10
C PHE A 176 2.78 6.43 -22.35
N PHE A 177 3.40 6.72 -21.20
CA PHE A 177 3.83 5.76 -20.19
C PHE A 177 3.11 6.13 -18.89
N SER A 178 2.16 5.30 -18.45
CA SER A 178 1.36 5.58 -17.26
C SER A 178 1.42 4.46 -16.26
N VAL A 179 1.42 4.81 -14.97
CA VAL A 179 1.31 3.88 -13.84
C VAL A 179 0.03 4.20 -13.06
N LEU A 180 -0.79 3.18 -12.82
CA LEU A 180 -1.90 3.20 -11.87
C LEU A 180 -1.53 2.30 -10.69
N TYR A 181 -1.50 2.85 -9.49
CA TYR A 181 -1.27 2.09 -8.27
C TYR A 181 -2.58 1.88 -7.51
N ALA A 182 -2.87 0.64 -7.11
CA ALA A 182 -4.12 0.21 -6.49
C ALA A 182 -3.84 -0.52 -5.16
N PRO A 183 -4.07 0.10 -4.00
CA PRO A 183 -3.96 -0.55 -2.70
C PRO A 183 -5.28 -1.22 -2.25
N ASP A 184 -6.28 -1.29 -3.14
CA ASP A 184 -7.67 -1.64 -2.86
C ASP A 184 -7.82 -2.91 -2.01
N LEU A 185 -7.10 -3.98 -2.37
CA LEU A 185 -7.23 -5.30 -1.74
C LEU A 185 -6.84 -5.31 -0.25
N ALA A 186 -5.96 -4.40 0.18
CA ALA A 186 -5.59 -4.26 1.59
C ALA A 186 -6.76 -3.74 2.46
N TYR A 187 -7.72 -3.01 1.88
CA TYR A 187 -8.79 -2.34 2.63
C TYR A 187 -10.10 -3.14 2.66
N VAL A 188 -10.05 -4.41 3.07
CA VAL A 188 -11.18 -5.37 3.12
C VAL A 188 -12.41 -4.94 3.95
N THR A 189 -12.32 -3.84 4.70
CA THR A 189 -13.40 -3.26 5.49
C THR A 189 -14.08 -2.06 4.83
N THR A 190 -13.65 -1.70 3.62
CA THR A 190 -14.28 -0.66 2.82
C THR A 190 -15.48 -1.25 2.08
N GLU A 191 -16.62 -0.57 2.12
CA GLU A 191 -17.79 -1.01 1.37
C GLU A 191 -17.54 -0.89 -0.14
N THR A 192 -17.87 -1.95 -0.89
CA THR A 192 -17.92 -1.95 -2.36
C THR A 192 -19.34 -2.22 -2.83
N THR A 193 -19.64 -1.92 -4.09
CA THR A 193 -21.00 -2.02 -4.64
C THR A 193 -21.03 -2.73 -5.96
N THR A 194 -22.02 -3.60 -6.17
CA THR A 194 -22.26 -4.17 -7.50
C THR A 194 -22.64 -3.09 -8.50
N ASP A 195 -22.61 -3.44 -9.79
CA ASP A 195 -23.11 -2.59 -10.87
C ASP A 195 -24.57 -2.16 -10.71
N LEU A 196 -25.37 -2.90 -9.92
CA LEU A 196 -26.75 -2.55 -9.60
C LEU A 196 -26.86 -1.63 -8.38
N GLY A 197 -25.73 -1.25 -7.77
CA GLY A 197 -25.65 -0.40 -6.58
C GLY A 197 -25.87 -1.16 -5.28
N GLU A 198 -25.78 -2.49 -5.28
CA GLU A 198 -25.96 -3.31 -4.07
C GLU A 198 -24.64 -3.39 -3.29
N THR A 199 -24.67 -3.09 -1.98
CA THR A 199 -23.49 -3.19 -1.12
C THR A 199 -23.04 -4.65 -0.95
N ARG A 200 -21.77 -4.92 -1.22
CA ARG A 200 -21.15 -6.24 -0.99
C ARG A 200 -20.77 -6.43 0.48
N ASN A 201 -20.46 -7.67 0.85
CA ASN A 201 -19.94 -7.98 2.18
C ASN A 201 -18.52 -7.40 2.36
N LEU A 202 -18.11 -7.17 3.61
CA LEU A 202 -16.74 -6.74 3.92
C LEU A 202 -15.79 -7.94 3.86
N SER A 203 -15.21 -8.21 2.69
CA SER A 203 -14.28 -9.31 2.47
C SER A 203 -13.23 -8.98 1.40
N PHE A 204 -12.15 -9.75 1.36
CA PHE A 204 -11.13 -9.66 0.32
C PHE A 204 -11.73 -9.94 -1.06
N GLU A 205 -12.58 -10.96 -1.18
CA GLU A 205 -13.25 -11.35 -2.42
C GLU A 205 -14.12 -10.20 -2.96
N SER A 206 -14.79 -9.45 -2.08
CA SER A 206 -15.61 -8.31 -2.48
C SER A 206 -14.77 -7.11 -2.96
N GLN A 207 -13.52 -6.96 -2.48
CA GLN A 207 -12.56 -6.00 -3.05
C GLN A 207 -12.04 -6.50 -4.40
N LEU A 208 -11.76 -7.80 -4.52
CA LEU A 208 -11.28 -8.43 -5.74
C LEU A 208 -12.31 -8.32 -6.88
N ASP A 209 -13.59 -8.55 -6.59
CA ASP A 209 -14.69 -8.37 -7.54
C ASP A 209 -14.81 -6.91 -8.01
N GLU A 210 -14.72 -5.94 -7.10
CA GLU A 210 -14.73 -4.50 -7.45
C GLU A 210 -13.53 -4.10 -8.31
N LEU A 211 -12.35 -4.63 -8.00
CA LEU A 211 -11.14 -4.45 -8.80
C LEU A 211 -11.34 -5.02 -10.21
N ASP A 212 -11.87 -6.24 -10.34
CA ASP A 212 -12.09 -6.89 -11.63
C ASP A 212 -13.10 -6.13 -12.51
N GLU A 213 -14.22 -5.70 -11.92
CA GLU A 213 -15.23 -4.89 -12.60
C GLU A 213 -14.68 -3.51 -13.01
N SER A 214 -13.86 -2.88 -12.17
CA SER A 214 -13.20 -1.61 -12.48
C SER A 214 -12.19 -1.74 -13.62
N LEU A 215 -11.42 -2.84 -13.66
CA LEU A 215 -10.53 -3.15 -14.77
C LEU A 215 -11.31 -3.38 -16.07
N TYR A 216 -12.45 -4.09 -15.99
CA TYR A 216 -13.35 -4.25 -17.13
C TYR A 216 -13.78 -2.90 -17.70
N GLU A 217 -14.26 -1.98 -16.86
CA GLU A 217 -14.66 -0.63 -17.27
C GLU A 217 -13.52 0.14 -17.94
N LEU A 218 -12.32 0.16 -17.32
CA LEU A 218 -11.13 0.81 -17.87
C LEU A 218 -10.78 0.27 -19.26
N PHE A 219 -10.74 -1.06 -19.41
CA PHE A 219 -10.36 -1.69 -20.68
C PHE A 219 -11.40 -1.46 -21.77
N GLN A 220 -12.70 -1.47 -21.42
CA GLN A 220 -13.77 -1.13 -22.36
C GLN A 220 -13.67 0.33 -22.83
N GLN A 221 -13.33 1.26 -21.95
CA GLN A 221 -13.09 2.66 -22.33
C GLN A 221 -11.88 2.81 -23.26
N LEU A 222 -10.77 2.11 -22.97
CA LEU A 222 -9.61 2.08 -23.87
C LEU A 222 -9.94 1.48 -25.25
N LYS A 223 -10.79 0.44 -25.30
CA LYS A 223 -11.29 -0.16 -26.55
C LYS A 223 -12.17 0.83 -27.32
N ALA A 224 -13.13 1.47 -26.65
CA ALA A 224 -14.02 2.47 -27.25
C ALA A 224 -13.26 3.68 -27.84
N GLN A 225 -12.15 4.07 -27.22
CA GLN A 225 -11.29 5.16 -27.70
C GLN A 225 -10.24 4.71 -28.74
N GLY A 226 -10.24 3.44 -29.16
CA GLY A 226 -9.27 2.91 -30.13
C GLY A 226 -7.82 2.90 -29.61
N ARG A 227 -7.65 2.89 -28.28
CA ARG A 227 -6.35 2.91 -27.60
C ARG A 227 -5.84 1.53 -27.25
N TRP A 228 -6.75 0.61 -26.92
CA TRP A 228 -6.43 -0.74 -26.45
C TRP A 228 -5.37 -1.45 -27.30
N ASP A 229 -5.57 -1.53 -28.62
CA ASP A 229 -4.65 -2.22 -29.52
C ASP A 229 -3.26 -1.57 -29.57
N LYS A 230 -3.17 -0.26 -29.39
CA LYS A 230 -1.92 0.52 -29.43
C LYS A 230 -1.22 0.64 -28.08
N THR A 231 -1.81 0.08 -27.03
CA THR A 231 -1.27 0.12 -25.66
C THR A 231 -0.83 -1.26 -25.23
N THR A 232 0.39 -1.35 -24.71
CA THR A 232 0.85 -2.48 -23.90
C THR A 232 0.29 -2.30 -22.51
N VAL A 233 -0.54 -3.23 -22.05
CA VAL A 233 -1.18 -3.18 -20.72
C VAL A 233 -0.53 -4.26 -19.86
N ILE A 234 -0.01 -3.86 -18.70
CA ILE A 234 0.67 -4.73 -17.76
C ILE A 234 -0.13 -4.70 -16.46
N LEU A 235 -0.68 -5.84 -16.06
CA LEU A 235 -1.24 -6.03 -14.71
C LEU A 235 -0.20 -6.76 -13.87
N VAL A 236 0.17 -6.19 -12.74
CA VAL A 236 1.18 -6.74 -11.83
C VAL A 236 0.72 -6.64 -10.38
N GLY A 237 0.85 -7.74 -9.64
CA GLY A 237 0.78 -7.72 -8.18
C GLY A 237 2.12 -7.32 -7.57
N LEU A 238 2.12 -6.50 -6.52
CA LEU A 238 3.34 -6.10 -5.79
C LEU A 238 3.65 -6.99 -4.60
N SER A 239 2.61 -7.62 -4.05
CA SER A 239 2.65 -8.69 -3.05
C SER A 239 1.39 -9.55 -3.21
N GLY A 240 1.33 -10.69 -2.54
CA GLY A 240 0.09 -11.43 -2.32
C GLY A 240 -0.53 -11.08 -0.96
N HIS A 241 -1.40 -11.97 -0.50
CA HIS A 241 -2.01 -11.88 0.82
C HIS A 241 -1.84 -13.22 1.55
N ASN A 242 -1.90 -13.18 2.87
CA ASN A 242 -1.80 -14.39 3.68
C ASN A 242 -3.10 -15.18 3.58
N VAL A 243 -3.01 -16.42 3.07
CA VAL A 243 -4.13 -17.36 3.02
C VAL A 243 -4.07 -18.30 4.22
N GLU A 244 -2.87 -18.72 4.61
CA GLU A 244 -2.62 -19.61 5.73
C GLU A 244 -2.36 -18.86 7.05
N ASP A 245 -2.89 -19.39 8.17
CA ASP A 245 -2.53 -18.93 9.51
C ASP A 245 -1.14 -19.47 9.90
N ARG A 246 -0.10 -18.74 9.49
CA ARG A 246 1.28 -19.07 9.82
C ARG A 246 1.61 -18.65 11.25
N THR A 247 1.38 -19.58 12.18
CA THR A 247 1.69 -19.37 13.60
C THR A 247 3.14 -18.89 13.79
N GLY A 248 3.29 -17.71 14.39
CA GLY A 248 4.62 -17.14 14.65
C GLY A 248 5.22 -16.35 13.49
N GLU A 249 4.51 -16.15 12.38
CA GLU A 249 4.97 -15.25 11.31
C GLU A 249 4.10 -13.98 11.28
N LEU A 250 4.72 -12.83 11.07
CA LEU A 250 3.99 -11.58 10.86
C LEU A 250 3.70 -11.43 9.38
N ASN A 251 2.48 -11.04 9.01
CA ASN A 251 2.06 -10.82 7.62
C ASN A 251 3.09 -10.08 6.76
N PRO A 252 3.59 -8.89 7.16
CA PRO A 252 4.54 -8.16 6.32
C PRO A 252 5.91 -8.85 6.20
N THR A 253 6.19 -9.88 7.00
CA THR A 253 7.43 -10.69 6.98
C THR A 253 7.21 -12.09 6.39
N ASN A 254 6.03 -12.38 5.83
CA ASN A 254 5.75 -13.65 5.19
C ASN A 254 6.46 -13.72 3.83
N LEU A 255 7.48 -14.57 3.70
CA LEU A 255 8.22 -14.77 2.44
C LEU A 255 7.85 -16.07 1.71
N HIS A 256 6.71 -16.67 2.05
CA HIS A 256 6.14 -17.83 1.36
C HIS A 256 5.46 -17.41 0.04
N SER A 257 5.24 -18.37 -0.86
CA SER A 257 4.70 -18.13 -2.21
C SER A 257 3.31 -17.48 -2.21
N GLU A 258 2.47 -17.70 -1.21
CA GLU A 258 1.16 -17.04 -1.10
C GLU A 258 1.26 -15.50 -1.09
N ASN A 259 2.36 -14.96 -0.55
CA ASN A 259 2.62 -13.53 -0.46
C ASN A 259 3.66 -13.04 -1.49
N THR A 260 4.48 -13.95 -2.02
CA THR A 260 5.61 -13.57 -2.88
C THR A 260 5.41 -13.92 -4.36
N GLN A 261 4.56 -14.91 -4.67
CA GLN A 261 4.20 -15.29 -6.03
C GLN A 261 2.96 -14.48 -6.49
N VAL A 262 3.20 -13.50 -7.35
CA VAL A 262 2.26 -12.44 -7.69
C VAL A 262 1.65 -12.61 -9.07
N ALA A 263 0.51 -11.97 -9.32
CA ALA A 263 -0.04 -11.91 -10.67
C ALA A 263 0.88 -11.12 -11.61
N LEU A 264 1.14 -11.64 -12.81
CA LEU A 264 1.80 -10.90 -13.89
C LEU A 264 1.21 -11.28 -15.25
N LEU A 265 0.54 -10.31 -15.87
CA LEU A 265 -0.06 -10.43 -17.20
C LEU A 265 0.40 -9.26 -18.06
N ILE A 266 0.92 -9.56 -19.25
CA ILE A 266 1.38 -8.54 -20.21
C ILE A 266 0.60 -8.72 -21.52
N LYS A 267 -0.30 -7.77 -21.80
CA LYS A 267 -0.95 -7.60 -23.09
C LYS A 267 -0.06 -6.71 -23.95
N PRO A 268 0.63 -7.22 -24.98
CA PRO A 268 1.45 -6.37 -25.84
C PRO A 268 0.59 -5.47 -26.75
N ALA A 269 1.08 -4.28 -27.06
CA ALA A 269 0.53 -3.48 -28.16
C ALA A 269 0.74 -4.19 -29.52
N GLN A 270 -0.25 -4.09 -30.40
CA GLN A 270 -0.22 -4.70 -31.73
C GLN A 270 -0.51 -3.65 -32.80
N SER A 271 0.44 -3.41 -33.71
CA SER A 271 0.26 -2.47 -34.83
C SER A 271 -0.72 -2.98 -35.89
N LYS A 272 -0.93 -4.30 -35.95
CA LYS A 272 -1.85 -4.95 -36.89
C LYS A 272 -2.65 -5.99 -36.13
N LYS A 273 -3.95 -6.05 -36.41
CA LYS A 273 -4.84 -7.07 -35.89
C LYS A 273 -4.34 -8.43 -36.37
N ARG A 274 -3.98 -9.31 -35.44
CA ARG A 274 -3.67 -10.72 -35.73
C ARG A 274 -4.98 -11.50 -35.90
N ASP A 275 -4.90 -12.61 -36.61
CA ASP A 275 -6.03 -13.56 -36.72
C ASP A 275 -6.37 -14.15 -35.35
N GLU A 276 -5.35 -14.37 -34.51
CA GLU A 276 -5.48 -14.81 -33.11
C GLU A 276 -4.73 -13.86 -32.16
N ALA A 277 -5.34 -13.59 -31.01
CA ALA A 277 -4.71 -12.82 -29.94
C ALA A 277 -3.51 -13.58 -29.34
N ILE A 278 -2.63 -12.88 -28.62
CA ILE A 278 -1.57 -13.53 -27.83
C ILE A 278 -2.16 -13.92 -26.48
N TYR A 279 -2.15 -15.20 -26.10
CA TYR A 279 -2.75 -15.66 -24.83
C TYR A 279 -2.03 -16.84 -24.15
N TRP A 280 -0.76 -17.07 -24.51
CA TRP A 280 0.02 -18.19 -23.96
C TRP A 280 0.52 -17.95 -22.54
N LYS A 281 0.98 -19.04 -21.91
CA LYS A 281 1.57 -19.04 -20.56
C LYS A 281 3.08 -19.22 -20.66
N ILE A 282 3.81 -18.58 -19.75
CA ILE A 282 5.23 -18.78 -19.50
C ILE A 282 5.38 -19.39 -18.12
N ASP A 283 5.91 -20.61 -18.09
CA ASP A 283 5.99 -21.46 -16.89
C ASP A 283 7.41 -21.56 -16.34
N GLN A 284 8.09 -20.42 -16.28
CA GLN A 284 9.44 -20.30 -15.72
C GLN A 284 9.49 -19.16 -14.70
N ASN A 285 10.37 -19.29 -13.73
CA ASN A 285 10.55 -18.29 -12.67
C ASN A 285 10.95 -16.94 -13.27
N VAL A 286 10.19 -15.90 -12.92
CA VAL A 286 10.47 -14.49 -13.21
C VAL A 286 10.41 -13.66 -11.94
N SER A 287 11.22 -12.62 -11.85
CA SER A 287 11.18 -11.60 -10.81
C SER A 287 10.54 -10.33 -11.37
N LEU A 288 9.91 -9.51 -10.55
CA LEU A 288 9.48 -8.17 -11.01
C LEU A 288 10.64 -7.25 -11.42
N VAL A 289 11.88 -7.60 -11.06
CA VAL A 289 13.08 -6.96 -11.60
C VAL A 289 13.21 -7.19 -13.11
N ASP A 290 12.83 -8.38 -13.60
CA ASP A 290 12.77 -8.73 -15.03
C ASP A 290 11.70 -7.91 -15.75
N LEU A 291 10.55 -7.69 -15.11
CA LEU A 291 9.53 -6.77 -15.62
C LEU A 291 10.11 -5.36 -15.77
N GLY A 292 10.89 -4.90 -14.79
CA GLY A 292 11.55 -3.61 -14.89
C GLY A 292 12.50 -3.53 -16.09
N ARG A 293 13.35 -4.54 -16.32
CA ARG A 293 14.17 -4.62 -17.55
C ARG A 293 13.33 -4.62 -18.82
N THR A 294 12.20 -5.31 -18.80
CA THR A 294 11.24 -5.34 -19.91
C THR A 294 10.68 -3.96 -20.23
N LEU A 295 10.50 -3.06 -19.25
CA LEU A 295 10.04 -1.70 -19.50
C LEU A 295 11.05 -0.89 -20.33
N TYR A 296 12.35 -1.02 -20.06
CA TYR A 296 13.39 -0.34 -20.85
C TYR A 296 13.42 -0.87 -22.29
N ASP A 297 13.32 -2.18 -22.48
CA ASP A 297 13.21 -2.81 -23.80
C ASP A 297 11.96 -2.35 -24.56
N LEU A 298 10.81 -2.25 -23.88
CA LEU A 298 9.56 -1.74 -24.47
C LEU A 298 9.67 -0.28 -24.89
N LEU A 299 10.47 0.51 -24.18
CA LEU A 299 10.80 1.89 -24.53
C LEU A 299 11.87 1.97 -25.63
N GLY A 300 12.53 0.87 -25.99
CA GLY A 300 13.51 0.80 -27.08
C GLY A 300 14.96 0.91 -26.64
N GLU A 301 15.23 0.85 -25.34
CA GLU A 301 16.58 0.77 -24.77
C GLU A 301 16.93 -0.71 -24.55
N THR A 302 17.66 -1.30 -25.48
CA THR A 302 18.01 -2.74 -25.46
C THR A 302 19.36 -3.03 -24.80
N ASN A 303 20.11 -1.99 -24.42
CA ASN A 303 21.50 -2.08 -23.94
C ASN A 303 21.65 -1.47 -22.55
N LEU A 304 20.72 -1.75 -21.63
CA LEU A 304 21.16 -1.79 -20.24
C LEU A 304 22.03 -3.04 -20.16
N ASP A 305 23.35 -2.89 -20.01
CA ASP A 305 24.28 -4.01 -19.90
C ASP A 305 23.60 -5.16 -19.15
N GLU A 306 23.34 -6.28 -19.86
CA GLU A 306 22.98 -7.53 -19.20
C GLU A 306 24.15 -7.76 -18.26
N ASP A 307 23.97 -7.41 -16.99
CA ASP A 307 25.00 -7.55 -16.00
C ASP A 307 25.04 -9.04 -15.65
N ASP A 308 25.46 -9.84 -16.63
CA ASP A 308 25.71 -11.28 -16.62
C ASP A 308 26.72 -11.63 -15.51
N ASN A 309 27.39 -10.62 -14.94
CA ASN A 309 28.28 -10.72 -13.81
C ASN A 309 27.59 -10.52 -12.44
N THR A 310 26.28 -10.28 -12.39
CA THR A 310 25.53 -10.26 -11.14
C THR A 310 25.12 -11.66 -10.74
N ASP A 311 25.19 -11.97 -9.44
CA ASP A 311 24.73 -13.28 -8.97
C ASP A 311 23.20 -13.43 -9.02
N PHE A 312 22.47 -12.32 -9.21
CA PHE A 312 21.02 -12.27 -9.36
C PHE A 312 20.66 -11.56 -10.68
N PRO A 313 20.85 -12.23 -11.83
CA PRO A 313 20.65 -11.62 -13.13
C PRO A 313 19.18 -11.28 -13.38
N ALA A 314 18.96 -10.10 -13.95
CA ALA A 314 17.67 -9.64 -14.42
C ALA A 314 17.60 -9.80 -15.94
N HIS A 315 16.57 -10.50 -16.43
CA HIS A 315 16.37 -10.77 -17.86
C HIS A 315 15.14 -10.05 -18.37
N SER A 316 15.21 -9.48 -19.58
CA SER A 316 14.02 -8.93 -20.20
C SER A 316 13.05 -10.03 -20.63
N LEU A 317 11.76 -9.83 -20.31
CA LEU A 317 10.66 -10.68 -20.74
C LEU A 317 10.15 -10.31 -22.14
N PHE A 318 10.77 -9.33 -22.81
CA PHE A 318 10.29 -8.80 -24.09
C PHE A 318 10.25 -9.86 -25.21
N SER A 319 11.21 -10.80 -25.20
CA SER A 319 11.27 -11.89 -26.19
C SER A 319 10.03 -12.78 -26.13
N VAL A 320 9.56 -13.09 -24.92
CA VAL A 320 8.40 -13.98 -24.71
C VAL A 320 7.06 -13.36 -25.08
N LEU A 321 7.03 -12.02 -25.24
CA LEU A 321 5.87 -11.31 -25.78
C LEU A 321 5.67 -11.54 -27.28
N LYS A 322 6.69 -12.06 -27.98
CA LYS A 322 6.66 -12.34 -29.42
C LYS A 322 6.58 -13.84 -29.71
N ASN A 323 7.21 -14.66 -28.88
CA ASN A 323 7.31 -16.12 -29.04
C ASN A 323 7.16 -16.79 -27.65
N PRO A 324 6.34 -17.84 -27.46
CA PRO A 324 6.14 -18.51 -26.17
C PRO A 324 7.38 -19.22 -25.57
N VAL A 325 8.57 -19.09 -26.15
CA VAL A 325 9.80 -19.73 -25.68
C VAL A 325 10.61 -18.76 -24.81
N ALA A 326 10.73 -19.08 -23.53
CA ALA A 326 11.61 -18.39 -22.60
C ALA A 326 13.05 -18.94 -22.70
N HIS A 327 14.04 -18.05 -22.52
CA HIS A 327 15.46 -18.35 -22.76
C HIS A 327 16.35 -18.17 -21.52
N TRP A 328 15.80 -17.70 -20.40
CA TRP A 328 16.56 -17.54 -19.16
C TRP A 328 16.69 -18.87 -18.41
N PRO A 329 17.76 -19.08 -17.61
CA PRO A 329 17.95 -20.33 -16.89
C PRO A 329 16.92 -20.53 -15.76
N GLU A 330 16.39 -21.75 -15.61
CA GLU A 330 15.48 -22.10 -14.51
C GLU A 330 16.18 -22.11 -13.14
N ASP A 331 17.49 -22.40 -13.14
CA ASP A 331 18.30 -22.47 -11.92
C ASP A 331 18.86 -21.11 -11.48
N ARG A 332 18.54 -20.03 -12.20
CA ARG A 332 18.96 -18.68 -11.79
C ARG A 332 18.31 -18.35 -10.44
N PRO A 333 19.06 -17.72 -9.52
CA PRO A 333 18.52 -17.35 -8.23
C PRO A 333 17.68 -16.07 -8.34
N ILE A 334 16.57 -16.04 -7.60
CA ILE A 334 15.74 -14.84 -7.39
C ILE A 334 15.79 -14.51 -5.91
N LEU A 335 16.14 -13.26 -5.58
CA LEU A 335 16.15 -12.76 -4.21
C LEU A 335 14.78 -12.16 -3.84
N ILE A 336 14.31 -12.45 -2.65
CA ILE A 336 13.07 -11.91 -2.09
C ILE A 336 13.37 -11.38 -0.68
N GLU A 337 12.81 -10.23 -0.32
CA GLU A 337 13.02 -9.66 1.01
C GLU A 337 11.84 -8.90 1.61
N SER A 338 11.87 -8.75 2.93
CA SER A 338 11.01 -7.82 3.65
C SER A 338 11.85 -6.99 4.61
N GLY A 339 11.93 -5.68 4.33
CA GLY A 339 12.52 -4.69 5.22
C GLY A 339 11.59 -4.24 6.35
N TRP A 340 10.45 -4.90 6.56
CA TRP A 340 9.47 -4.45 7.57
C TRP A 340 10.05 -4.44 8.98
N SER A 341 10.79 -5.48 9.37
CA SER A 341 11.38 -5.56 10.72
C SER A 341 12.46 -4.50 10.94
N MET A 342 13.24 -4.16 9.91
CA MET A 342 14.17 -3.03 9.95
C MET A 342 13.41 -1.72 10.15
N TRP A 343 12.34 -1.53 9.38
CA TRP A 343 11.52 -0.32 9.43
C TRP A 343 10.93 -0.08 10.82
N ARG A 344 10.49 -1.14 11.50
CA ARG A 344 9.91 -1.09 12.85
C ARG A 344 10.95 -1.13 13.97
N ASN A 345 12.24 -1.15 13.64
CA ASN A 345 13.32 -1.41 14.61
C ASN A 345 13.05 -2.68 15.46
N ALA A 346 12.49 -3.70 14.81
CA ALA A 346 12.05 -4.96 15.41
C ALA A 346 13.02 -6.11 15.13
N GLY A 347 13.91 -5.97 14.16
CA GLY A 347 14.87 -7.00 13.75
C GLY A 347 15.59 -6.65 12.44
N PRO A 348 16.44 -7.57 11.94
CA PRO A 348 17.13 -7.39 10.67
C PRO A 348 16.19 -7.53 9.47
N LEU A 349 16.73 -7.34 8.25
CA LEU A 349 16.06 -7.67 7.00
C LEU A 349 15.70 -9.16 6.99
N LYS A 350 14.48 -9.52 6.59
CA LYS A 350 14.14 -10.91 6.29
C LYS A 350 14.39 -11.18 4.82
N THR A 351 15.03 -12.31 4.50
CA THR A 351 15.37 -12.66 3.11
C THR A 351 15.03 -14.11 2.81
N ALA A 352 14.62 -14.36 1.58
CA ALA A 352 14.48 -15.68 1.00
C ALA A 352 15.07 -15.68 -0.41
N ALA A 353 15.36 -16.85 -0.95
CA ALA A 353 15.77 -16.99 -2.33
C ALA A 353 15.13 -18.22 -2.97
N ILE A 354 14.81 -18.08 -4.26
CA ILE A 354 14.24 -19.14 -5.09
C ILE A 354 15.20 -19.49 -6.21
N SER A 355 15.37 -20.78 -6.48
CA SER A 355 16.12 -21.30 -7.64
C SER A 355 15.54 -22.67 -8.03
N ASN A 356 15.25 -22.90 -9.31
CA ASN A 356 14.39 -24.01 -9.73
C ASN A 356 13.07 -24.01 -8.94
N HIS A 357 12.70 -25.14 -8.33
CA HIS A 357 11.53 -25.25 -7.45
C HIS A 357 11.91 -25.28 -5.97
N VAL A 358 13.01 -24.63 -5.60
CA VAL A 358 13.53 -24.62 -4.22
C VAL A 358 13.40 -23.22 -3.64
N LEU A 359 12.58 -23.08 -2.59
CA LEU A 359 12.51 -21.88 -1.77
C LEU A 359 13.36 -22.07 -0.51
N TYR A 360 14.35 -21.20 -0.31
CA TYR A 360 15.18 -21.13 0.89
C TYR A 360 14.84 -19.86 1.68
N ILE A 361 14.30 -20.01 2.89
CA ILE A 361 14.02 -18.90 3.81
C ILE A 361 15.15 -18.81 4.84
N ASN A 362 15.82 -17.66 4.87
CA ASN A 362 17.03 -17.41 5.67
C ASN A 362 16.69 -16.99 7.11
N ASP A 363 15.99 -17.84 7.85
CA ASP A 363 15.75 -17.65 9.30
C ASP A 363 16.94 -18.19 10.13
N GLU A 364 17.04 -17.85 11.42
CA GLU A 364 18.02 -18.46 12.34
C GLU A 364 18.02 -20.00 12.28
N SER A 365 16.82 -20.58 12.15
CA SER A 365 16.62 -21.96 11.73
C SER A 365 16.10 -21.96 10.29
N PRO A 366 16.98 -22.08 9.29
CA PRO A 366 16.59 -21.90 7.90
C PRO A 366 15.60 -22.97 7.47
N LYS A 367 14.68 -22.58 6.59
CA LYS A 367 13.63 -23.46 6.07
C LYS A 367 13.79 -23.64 4.57
N LEU A 368 13.47 -24.83 4.10
CA LEU A 368 13.62 -25.24 2.70
C LEU A 368 12.32 -25.85 2.24
N TYR A 369 11.78 -25.42 1.10
CA TYR A 369 10.54 -25.94 0.55
C TYR A 369 10.69 -26.28 -0.92
N ASN A 370 9.90 -27.24 -1.39
CA ASN A 370 9.76 -27.53 -2.80
C ASN A 370 8.48 -26.89 -3.33
N THR A 371 8.59 -25.81 -4.10
CA THR A 371 7.44 -25.01 -4.56
C THR A 371 6.57 -25.72 -5.60
N LEU A 372 7.09 -26.80 -6.22
CA LEU A 372 6.34 -27.61 -7.19
C LEU A 372 5.46 -28.67 -6.50
N LEU A 373 5.99 -29.33 -5.46
CA LEU A 373 5.33 -30.43 -4.77
C LEU A 373 4.56 -30.00 -3.51
N ASP A 374 4.99 -28.91 -2.87
CA ASP A 374 4.40 -28.36 -1.66
C ASP A 374 3.97 -26.91 -1.90
N ARG A 375 2.88 -26.74 -2.67
CA ARG A 375 2.35 -25.43 -3.07
C ARG A 375 2.07 -24.48 -1.90
N PHE A 376 1.71 -25.03 -0.73
CA PHE A 376 1.41 -24.24 0.47
C PHE A 376 2.61 -24.04 1.39
N GLU A 377 3.75 -24.69 1.10
CA GLU A 377 5.00 -24.53 1.83
C GLU A 377 4.81 -24.79 3.35
N VAL A 378 4.15 -25.89 3.66
CA VAL A 378 3.84 -26.31 5.04
C VAL A 378 4.74 -27.46 5.51
N ASN A 379 5.46 -28.12 4.60
CA ASN A 379 6.32 -29.27 4.89
C ASN A 379 7.80 -28.94 4.58
N PRO A 380 8.57 -28.39 5.53
CA PRO A 380 9.97 -28.06 5.30
C PRO A 380 10.81 -29.32 5.06
N LEU A 381 11.73 -29.22 4.10
CA LEU A 381 12.67 -30.26 3.72
C LEU A 381 13.94 -30.25 4.60
N PRO A 382 14.62 -31.39 4.76
CA PRO A 382 15.93 -31.44 5.43
C PRO A 382 16.98 -30.59 4.69
N MET A 383 17.77 -29.80 5.42
CA MET A 383 18.83 -28.95 4.84
C MET A 383 19.86 -29.73 4.00
N LEU A 384 20.12 -31.00 4.36
CA LEU A 384 21.09 -31.88 3.70
C LEU A 384 20.44 -32.83 2.70
N GLN A 385 19.25 -32.51 2.18
CA GLN A 385 18.59 -33.33 1.17
C GLN A 385 19.43 -33.37 -0.12
N GLU A 386 19.99 -34.56 -0.42
CA GLU A 386 20.97 -34.77 -1.50
C GLU A 386 20.48 -34.27 -2.87
N SER A 387 19.19 -34.46 -3.19
CA SER A 387 18.61 -34.10 -4.48
C SER A 387 18.61 -32.59 -4.79
N ILE A 388 18.71 -31.73 -3.77
CA ILE A 388 18.66 -30.26 -3.91
C ILE A 388 19.84 -29.55 -3.22
N LEU A 389 20.77 -30.32 -2.63
CA LEU A 389 21.92 -29.80 -1.91
C LEU A 389 22.79 -28.81 -2.73
N PRO A 390 23.05 -29.02 -4.04
CA PRO A 390 23.77 -28.03 -4.84
C PRO A 390 23.07 -26.67 -4.89
N THR A 391 21.74 -26.68 -5.07
CA THR A 391 20.90 -25.47 -5.09
C THR A 391 20.93 -24.78 -3.73
N THR A 392 20.68 -25.52 -2.64
CA THR A 392 20.72 -24.96 -1.28
C THR A 392 22.08 -24.34 -0.97
N THR A 393 23.17 -25.02 -1.31
CA THR A 393 24.53 -24.52 -1.10
C THR A 393 24.80 -23.25 -1.93
N LYS A 394 24.35 -23.21 -3.19
CA LYS A 394 24.42 -22.02 -4.06
C LYS A 394 23.71 -20.84 -3.39
N LEU A 395 22.45 -21.02 -2.97
CA LEU A 395 21.66 -19.96 -2.34
C LEU A 395 22.29 -19.45 -1.03
N GLN A 396 22.74 -20.35 -0.14
CA GLN A 396 23.43 -19.98 1.10
C GLN A 396 24.71 -19.18 0.85
N ASN A 397 25.49 -19.57 -0.16
CA ASN A 397 26.70 -18.85 -0.54
C ASN A 397 26.39 -17.44 -1.04
N LEU A 398 25.33 -17.29 -1.84
CA LEU A 398 24.89 -15.99 -2.34
C LEU A 398 24.44 -15.09 -1.19
N LEU A 399 23.53 -15.55 -0.33
CA LEU A 399 23.06 -14.74 0.80
C LEU A 399 24.21 -14.27 1.70
N ARG A 400 25.20 -15.14 1.95
CA ARG A 400 26.42 -14.78 2.67
C ARG A 400 27.30 -13.78 1.90
N LYS A 401 27.47 -13.94 0.59
CA LYS A 401 28.25 -13.01 -0.26
C LYS A 401 27.67 -11.60 -0.21
N TYR A 402 26.34 -11.47 -0.20
CA TYR A 402 25.64 -10.18 -0.09
C TYR A 402 25.46 -9.68 1.35
N GLN A 403 26.08 -10.34 2.33
CA GLN A 403 26.02 -9.97 3.76
C GLN A 403 24.58 -9.88 4.28
N LEU A 404 23.72 -10.80 3.85
CA LEU A 404 22.32 -10.91 4.28
C LEU A 404 22.26 -11.85 5.49
N PRO A 405 22.17 -11.32 6.73
CA PRO A 405 22.19 -12.15 7.93
C PRO A 405 20.91 -12.98 8.04
N PRO A 406 20.95 -14.14 8.74
CA PRO A 406 19.75 -14.86 9.10
C PRO A 406 18.77 -13.98 9.88
N TYR A 407 17.49 -14.15 9.60
CA TYR A 407 16.43 -13.41 10.22
C TYR A 407 16.18 -13.91 11.64
N ILE A 408 16.28 -12.97 12.59
CA ILE A 408 15.95 -13.18 13.99
C ILE A 408 14.52 -12.70 14.17
N GLN A 409 13.66 -13.60 14.66
CA GLN A 409 12.27 -13.28 14.89
C GLN A 409 12.14 -12.12 15.90
N PRO A 410 11.21 -11.17 15.69
CA PRO A 410 10.95 -10.12 16.66
C PRO A 410 10.60 -10.71 18.03
N ASN A 411 10.91 -9.97 19.09
CA ASN A 411 10.60 -10.41 20.44
C ASN A 411 9.09 -10.66 20.64
N SER A 412 8.74 -11.33 21.74
CA SER A 412 7.35 -11.67 22.06
C SER A 412 6.44 -10.44 22.16
N GLU A 413 6.98 -9.24 22.42
CA GLU A 413 6.25 -7.98 22.41
C GLU A 413 5.77 -7.62 21.00
N TRP A 414 6.68 -7.59 20.02
CA TRP A 414 6.31 -7.35 18.63
C TRP A 414 5.35 -8.40 18.09
N MET A 415 5.63 -9.68 18.36
CA MET A 415 4.76 -10.78 17.97
C MET A 415 3.36 -10.62 18.57
N SER A 416 3.24 -10.17 19.83
CA SER A 416 1.96 -9.92 20.48
C SER A 416 1.23 -8.71 19.90
N LYS A 417 1.93 -7.59 19.67
CA LYS A 417 1.33 -6.36 19.12
C LYS A 417 0.72 -6.59 17.74
N MET A 418 1.42 -7.35 16.90
CA MET A 418 1.06 -7.53 15.50
C MET A 418 0.28 -8.82 15.22
N SER A 419 0.17 -9.75 16.18
CA SER A 419 -0.65 -10.97 16.02
C SER A 419 -2.15 -10.73 16.19
N LEU A 420 -2.56 -9.54 16.64
CA LEU A 420 -3.95 -9.15 16.51
C LEU A 420 -4.26 -8.97 15.03
N ALA A 421 -4.99 -9.94 14.46
CA ALA A 421 -5.34 -9.93 13.05
C ALA A 421 -5.84 -8.55 12.63
N TYR A 422 -5.30 -8.05 11.52
CA TYR A 422 -5.72 -6.81 10.83
C TYR A 422 -7.25 -6.63 10.86
N SER A 423 -7.97 -7.72 10.59
CA SER A 423 -9.43 -7.77 10.57
C SER A 423 -10.10 -7.27 11.85
N ARG A 424 -9.51 -7.46 13.04
CA ARG A 424 -10.13 -7.02 14.30
C ARG A 424 -9.95 -5.53 14.56
N TRP A 425 -8.83 -4.97 14.12
CA TRP A 425 -8.59 -3.55 14.28
C TRP A 425 -9.58 -2.73 13.47
N MET A 426 -9.87 -3.11 12.22
CA MET A 426 -10.74 -2.32 11.35
C MET A 426 -12.24 -2.66 11.46
N ARG A 427 -12.62 -3.76 12.13
CA ARG A 427 -14.03 -4.20 12.21
C ARG A 427 -14.74 -3.74 13.47
N GLN A 428 -15.82 -3.00 13.29
CA GLN A 428 -16.67 -2.55 14.40
C GLN A 428 -17.34 -3.72 15.15
N ASP A 429 -17.74 -4.78 14.45
CA ASP A 429 -18.38 -5.95 15.08
C ASP A 429 -17.41 -6.78 15.94
N GLN A 430 -16.10 -6.56 15.80
CA GLN A 430 -15.05 -7.28 16.54
C GLN A 430 -14.47 -6.47 17.70
N GLU A 431 -14.98 -5.26 17.97
CA GLU A 431 -14.39 -4.36 18.96
C GLU A 431 -14.33 -4.97 20.37
N ALA A 432 -15.39 -5.68 20.80
CA ALA A 432 -15.42 -6.32 22.12
C ALA A 432 -14.36 -7.44 22.24
N SER A 433 -14.12 -8.18 21.17
CA SER A 433 -13.07 -9.20 21.10
C SER A 433 -11.68 -8.55 21.10
N LEU A 434 -11.50 -7.47 20.33
CA LEU A 434 -10.27 -6.68 20.31
C LEU A 434 -9.89 -6.19 21.71
N LEU A 435 -10.83 -5.60 22.45
CA LEU A 435 -10.58 -5.12 23.81
C LEU A 435 -10.17 -6.26 24.76
N ARG A 436 -10.84 -7.42 24.66
CA ARG A 436 -10.50 -8.60 25.47
C ARG A 436 -9.06 -9.05 25.25
N ASP A 437 -8.62 -9.11 24.00
CA ASP A 437 -7.26 -9.50 23.68
C ASP A 437 -6.23 -8.45 24.08
N LEU A 438 -6.53 -7.16 23.85
CA LEU A 438 -5.68 -6.06 24.32
C LEU A 438 -5.48 -6.10 25.85
N LYS A 439 -6.53 -6.36 26.64
CA LYS A 439 -6.41 -6.55 28.09
C LYS A 439 -5.47 -7.71 28.44
N ARG A 440 -5.59 -8.84 27.75
CA ARG A 440 -4.74 -10.02 27.97
C ARG A 440 -3.28 -9.68 27.65
N LEU A 441 -3.03 -9.06 26.50
CA LEU A 441 -1.69 -8.67 26.06
C LEU A 441 -1.06 -7.61 26.98
N SER A 442 -1.79 -6.55 27.31
CA SER A 442 -1.34 -5.49 28.23
C SER A 442 -0.99 -6.02 29.62
N ASN A 443 -1.73 -7.03 30.12
CA ASN A 443 -1.40 -7.68 31.38
C ASN A 443 -0.12 -8.52 31.30
N ASN A 444 0.04 -9.29 30.22
CA ASN A 444 1.23 -10.11 29.99
C ASN A 444 2.48 -9.27 29.71
N GLN A 445 2.32 -8.08 29.12
CA GLN A 445 3.40 -7.20 28.68
C GLN A 445 3.26 -5.80 29.29
N SER A 446 3.23 -5.75 30.62
CA SER A 446 3.00 -4.52 31.40
C SER A 446 3.98 -3.35 31.16
N ARG A 447 5.10 -3.58 30.49
CA ARG A 447 6.07 -2.53 30.12
C ARG A 447 5.80 -1.91 28.75
N SER A 448 4.92 -2.50 27.96
CA SER A 448 4.62 -2.04 26.61
C SER A 448 3.72 -0.80 26.65
N ILE A 449 4.28 0.35 26.27
CA ILE A 449 3.54 1.61 26.23
C ILE A 449 2.43 1.59 25.16
N ASP A 450 2.69 0.96 24.01
CA ASP A 450 1.71 0.85 22.93
C ASP A 450 0.50 0.05 23.38
N LEU A 451 0.71 -1.16 23.94
CA LEU A 451 -0.40 -1.99 24.42
C LEU A 451 -1.18 -1.30 25.55
N LEU A 452 -0.50 -0.55 26.42
CA LEU A 452 -1.16 0.25 27.45
C LEU A 452 -2.08 1.31 26.83
N ASN A 453 -1.55 2.10 25.88
CA ASN A 453 -2.26 3.17 25.19
C ASN A 453 -3.44 2.64 24.38
N TRP A 454 -3.21 1.59 23.58
CA TRP A 454 -4.24 0.97 22.75
C TRP A 454 -5.37 0.38 23.59
N THR A 455 -5.03 -0.34 24.67
CA THR A 455 -6.05 -0.90 25.57
C THR A 455 -6.87 0.21 26.21
N ALA A 456 -6.22 1.31 26.62
CA ALA A 456 -6.91 2.45 27.21
C ALA A 456 -7.82 3.16 26.19
N GLN A 457 -7.38 3.34 24.94
CA GLN A 457 -8.18 3.94 23.87
C GLN A 457 -9.42 3.10 23.55
N VAL A 458 -9.25 1.79 23.34
CA VAL A 458 -10.37 0.91 23.04
C VAL A 458 -11.32 0.80 24.25
N ALA A 459 -10.80 0.78 25.48
CA ALA A 459 -11.63 0.82 26.69
C ALA A 459 -12.43 2.13 26.80
N LEU A 460 -11.82 3.27 26.45
CA LEU A 460 -12.49 4.58 26.41
C LEU A 460 -13.64 4.58 25.40
N ASN A 461 -13.39 4.09 24.17
CA ASN A 461 -14.39 4.01 23.10
C ASN A 461 -15.58 3.14 23.51
N GLN A 462 -15.33 2.01 24.17
CA GLN A 462 -16.36 1.08 24.65
C GLN A 462 -16.98 1.45 25.99
N LYS A 463 -16.53 2.55 26.62
CA LYS A 463 -16.97 2.98 27.96
C LYS A 463 -16.73 1.91 29.03
N ASP A 464 -15.66 1.12 28.88
CA ASP A 464 -15.21 0.14 29.86
C ASP A 464 -14.39 0.84 30.97
N TRP A 465 -15.11 1.52 31.87
CA TRP A 465 -14.52 2.34 32.92
C TRP A 465 -13.73 1.52 33.94
N GLU A 466 -14.13 0.28 34.22
CA GLU A 466 -13.40 -0.60 35.14
C GLU A 466 -12.00 -0.91 34.59
N THR A 467 -11.89 -1.16 33.29
CA THR A 467 -10.59 -1.36 32.63
C THR A 467 -9.76 -0.09 32.64
N LEU A 468 -10.33 1.04 32.24
CA LEU A 468 -9.63 2.32 32.23
C LEU A 468 -9.14 2.73 33.63
N ARG A 469 -9.95 2.51 34.68
CA ARG A 469 -9.57 2.73 36.09
C ARG A 469 -8.42 1.82 36.49
N SER A 470 -8.50 0.53 36.15
CA SER A 470 -7.45 -0.45 36.50
C SER A 470 -6.11 -0.09 35.84
N LEU A 471 -6.12 0.26 34.55
CA LEU A 471 -4.93 0.70 33.83
C LEU A 471 -4.35 1.99 34.42
N GLY A 472 -5.20 2.98 34.71
CA GLY A 472 -4.81 4.23 35.37
C GLY A 472 -4.14 4.01 36.73
N ASN A 473 -4.76 3.19 37.58
CA ASN A 473 -4.23 2.86 38.92
C ASN A 473 -2.87 2.15 38.84
N LYS A 474 -2.79 1.09 38.02
CA LYS A 474 -1.59 0.25 37.90
C LYS A 474 -0.39 1.03 37.38
N ASN A 475 -0.62 1.96 36.44
CA ASN A 475 0.43 2.71 35.77
C ASN A 475 0.58 4.15 36.28
N LYS A 476 -0.13 4.52 37.36
CA LYS A 476 -0.11 5.86 37.98
C LYS A 476 -0.51 7.00 37.01
N ILE A 477 -1.46 6.72 36.11
CA ILE A 477 -2.01 7.71 35.18
C ILE A 477 -3.29 8.27 35.81
N SER A 478 -3.13 9.36 36.57
CA SER A 478 -4.20 9.97 37.39
C SER A 478 -5.41 10.41 36.57
N LEU A 479 -5.19 10.86 35.33
CA LEU A 479 -6.26 11.32 34.46
C LEU A 479 -7.21 10.18 34.05
N TRP A 480 -6.68 9.03 33.65
CA TRP A 480 -7.48 7.87 33.27
C TRP A 480 -8.29 7.35 34.45
N GLN A 481 -7.65 7.24 35.62
CA GLN A 481 -8.31 6.89 36.88
C GLN A 481 -9.46 7.86 37.17
N TYR A 482 -9.21 9.17 37.12
CA TYR A 482 -10.19 10.20 37.46
C TYR A 482 -11.44 10.13 36.56
N VAL A 483 -11.27 10.06 35.25
CA VAL A 483 -12.39 9.99 34.29
C VAL A 483 -13.21 8.72 34.49
N ALA A 484 -12.54 7.59 34.73
CA ALA A 484 -13.21 6.32 35.00
C ALA A 484 -14.00 6.35 36.33
N GLU A 485 -13.39 6.86 37.41
CA GLU A 485 -14.04 6.99 38.72
C GLU A 485 -15.27 7.90 38.68
N LYS A 486 -15.22 8.99 37.91
CA LYS A 486 -16.37 9.88 37.68
C LYS A 486 -17.53 9.14 37.03
N ASN A 487 -17.27 8.34 36.01
CA ASN A 487 -18.31 7.56 35.33
C ASN A 487 -18.81 6.37 36.16
N LEU A 488 -18.02 5.89 37.12
CA LEU A 488 -18.40 4.84 38.07
C LEU A 488 -19.06 5.38 39.35
N ASN A 489 -19.34 6.68 39.43
CA ASN A 489 -19.92 7.36 40.60
C ASN A 489 -19.12 7.19 41.90
N ILE A 490 -17.80 7.03 41.79
CA ILE A 490 -16.91 6.93 42.95
C ILE A 490 -16.71 8.33 43.55
N LYS A 491 -16.99 8.46 44.85
CA LYS A 491 -16.87 9.72 45.58
C LYS A 491 -15.40 10.11 45.80
N ASN A 492 -15.13 11.41 45.91
CA ASN A 492 -13.80 11.98 46.19
C ASN A 492 -12.72 11.78 45.12
N SER A 493 -13.09 11.50 43.86
CA SER A 493 -12.12 11.45 42.77
C SER A 493 -11.46 12.82 42.57
N LYS A 494 -10.13 12.83 42.53
CA LYS A 494 -9.30 14.03 42.35
C LYS A 494 -8.26 13.76 41.28
N THR A 495 -7.94 14.79 40.50
CA THR A 495 -6.83 14.77 39.55
C THR A 495 -5.99 16.02 39.72
N SER A 496 -4.69 15.89 39.50
CA SER A 496 -3.72 16.98 39.44
C SER A 496 -3.26 17.28 38.01
N ASP A 497 -3.97 16.74 36.99
CA ASP A 497 -3.66 17.04 35.59
C ASP A 497 -3.87 18.54 35.31
N SER A 498 -2.83 19.19 34.79
CA SER A 498 -2.78 20.64 34.59
C SER A 498 -3.85 21.16 33.63
N CYS A 499 -4.27 20.35 32.66
CA CYS A 499 -5.34 20.70 31.74
C CYS A 499 -6.72 20.55 32.38
N ILE A 500 -7.02 19.41 33.02
CA ILE A 500 -8.36 19.16 33.58
C ILE A 500 -8.75 20.17 34.67
N VAL A 501 -7.79 20.65 35.45
CA VAL A 501 -8.05 21.69 36.46
C VAL A 501 -8.69 22.93 35.84
N LEU A 502 -8.35 23.28 34.59
CA LEU A 502 -8.91 24.43 33.86
C LEU A 502 -10.42 24.37 33.67
N LEU A 503 -11.03 23.18 33.63
CA LEU A 503 -12.49 23.04 33.51
C LEU A 503 -13.22 23.74 34.66
N ASN A 504 -12.64 23.69 35.86
CA ASN A 504 -13.25 24.18 37.10
C ASN A 504 -12.54 25.42 37.69
N SER A 505 -11.44 25.87 37.10
CA SER A 505 -10.72 27.07 37.56
C SER A 505 -11.61 28.31 37.51
N LYS A 506 -11.60 29.13 38.57
CA LYS A 506 -12.35 30.40 38.61
C LYS A 506 -11.76 31.43 37.63
N GLU A 507 -10.43 31.49 37.57
CA GLU A 507 -9.67 32.39 36.71
C GLU A 507 -8.72 31.58 35.81
N LEU A 508 -8.58 32.02 34.55
CA LEU A 508 -7.73 31.39 33.55
C LEU A 508 -6.50 32.27 33.30
N GLU A 509 -5.57 32.25 34.25
CA GLU A 509 -4.29 32.96 34.12
C GLU A 509 -3.41 32.34 33.02
N SER A 510 -2.55 33.17 32.43
CA SER A 510 -1.67 32.75 31.33
C SER A 510 -0.73 31.60 31.70
N ASN A 511 -0.32 31.49 32.96
CA ASN A 511 0.56 30.43 33.42
C ASN A 511 -0.14 29.07 33.41
N HIS A 512 -1.39 29.00 33.90
CA HIS A 512 -2.18 27.77 33.89
C HIS A 512 -2.46 27.27 32.47
N LEU A 513 -2.65 28.17 31.50
CA LEU A 513 -2.82 27.80 30.09
C LEU A 513 -1.53 27.21 29.49
N LYS A 514 -0.37 27.75 29.86
CA LYS A 514 0.94 27.23 29.44
C LYS A 514 1.23 25.85 30.04
N ASP A 515 0.85 25.63 31.30
CA ASP A 515 1.10 24.37 32.00
C ASP A 515 0.31 23.18 31.42
N CYS A 516 -0.80 23.42 30.72
CA CYS A 516 -1.56 22.38 30.04
C CYS A 516 -0.82 21.83 28.81
N GLY A 517 -0.27 22.71 27.96
CA GLY A 517 0.54 22.33 26.80
C GLY A 517 -0.16 21.50 25.72
N ASP A 518 -1.49 21.32 25.77
CA ASP A 518 -2.29 20.57 24.78
C ASP A 518 -3.16 21.53 23.95
N PRO A 519 -2.79 21.82 22.68
CA PRO A 519 -3.51 22.79 21.86
C PRO A 519 -4.98 22.43 21.62
N LEU A 520 -5.29 21.14 21.42
CA LEU A 520 -6.67 20.71 21.17
C LEU A 520 -7.51 20.87 22.43
N PHE A 521 -6.94 20.56 23.59
CA PHE A 521 -7.60 20.77 24.86
C PHE A 521 -7.82 22.25 25.17
N LEU A 522 -6.84 23.10 24.87
CA LEU A 522 -6.99 24.55 25.05
C LEU A 522 -8.11 25.13 24.17
N GLU A 523 -8.31 24.61 22.96
CA GLU A 523 -9.48 24.99 22.14
C GLU A 523 -10.81 24.54 22.74
N LEU A 524 -10.84 23.36 23.40
CA LEU A 524 -12.01 22.94 24.18
C LEU A 524 -12.28 23.92 25.34
N ILE A 525 -11.24 24.35 26.07
CA ILE A 525 -11.37 25.35 27.13
C ILE A 525 -11.89 26.68 26.57
N ASP A 526 -11.41 27.11 25.41
CA ASP A 526 -11.83 28.36 24.78
C ASP A 526 -13.30 28.35 24.38
N TRP A 527 -13.80 27.19 23.97
CA TRP A 527 -15.21 26.99 23.71
C TRP A 527 -16.03 26.97 25.02
N LEU A 528 -15.61 26.16 26.00
CA LEU A 528 -16.35 25.99 27.26
C LEU A 528 -16.39 27.26 28.12
N ARG A 529 -15.32 28.07 28.05
CA ARG A 529 -15.08 29.25 28.89
C ARG A 529 -14.96 30.53 28.07
N ALA A 530 -15.58 30.57 26.89
CA ALA A 530 -15.55 31.70 25.97
C ALA A 530 -15.89 33.03 26.67
N ASP A 531 -16.93 33.03 27.52
CA ASP A 531 -17.38 34.22 28.26
C ASP A 531 -16.32 34.72 29.24
N THR A 532 -15.66 33.81 29.99
CA THR A 532 -14.56 34.15 30.91
C THR A 532 -13.34 34.69 30.17
N ARG A 533 -13.15 34.27 28.92
CA ARG A 533 -12.02 34.66 28.07
C ARG A 533 -12.28 35.87 27.18
N GLY A 534 -13.51 36.42 27.18
CA GLY A 534 -13.90 37.50 26.26
C GLY A 534 -13.89 37.08 24.78
N LEU A 535 -14.14 35.80 24.50
CA LEU A 535 -14.11 35.22 23.15
C LEU A 535 -15.54 34.95 22.63
N SER A 536 -15.69 34.94 21.31
CA SER A 536 -16.94 34.48 20.67
C SER A 536 -17.10 32.97 20.83
N LYS A 537 -18.14 32.55 21.56
CA LYS A 537 -18.44 31.13 21.81
C LYS A 537 -18.66 30.32 20.53
N ASP A 538 -19.36 30.88 19.54
CA ASP A 538 -19.59 30.20 18.25
C ASP A 538 -18.29 30.01 17.47
N THR A 539 -17.43 31.03 17.44
CA THR A 539 -16.14 30.98 16.76
C THR A 539 -15.23 29.92 17.39
N GLN A 540 -15.12 29.90 18.72
CA GLN A 540 -14.29 28.91 19.41
C GLN A 540 -14.84 27.49 19.27
N ARG A 541 -16.18 27.34 19.29
CA ARG A 541 -16.83 26.06 19.00
C ARG A 541 -16.41 25.52 17.62
N LYS A 542 -16.63 26.30 16.55
CA LYS A 542 -16.32 25.86 15.17
C LYS A 542 -14.84 25.55 14.99
N LYS A 543 -13.97 26.35 15.62
CA LYS A 543 -12.52 26.11 15.64
C LYS A 543 -12.20 24.76 16.28
N PHE A 544 -12.74 24.50 17.49
CA PHE A 544 -12.58 23.24 18.19
C PHE A 544 -13.14 22.06 17.39
N GLU A 545 -14.36 22.17 16.85
CA GLU A 545 -15.01 21.11 16.06
C GLU A 545 -14.14 20.69 14.86
N ARG A 546 -13.55 21.65 14.14
CA ARG A 546 -12.62 21.37 13.03
C ARG A 546 -11.34 20.67 13.51
N SER A 547 -10.69 21.19 14.55
CA SER A 547 -9.47 20.60 15.10
C SER A 547 -9.72 19.21 15.68
N PHE A 548 -10.88 19.00 16.31
CA PHE A 548 -11.31 17.72 16.86
C PHE A 548 -11.62 16.71 15.75
N LYS A 549 -12.26 17.15 14.66
CA LYS A 549 -12.49 16.32 13.46
C LYS A 549 -11.18 15.80 12.88
N ASN A 550 -10.18 16.68 12.68
CA ASN A 550 -8.86 16.28 12.19
C ASN A 550 -8.16 15.31 13.14
N TYR A 551 -8.23 15.56 14.45
CA TYR A 551 -7.67 14.65 15.46
C TYR A 551 -8.33 13.27 15.44
N MET A 552 -9.67 13.21 15.31
CA MET A 552 -10.38 11.93 15.24
C MET A 552 -10.08 11.19 13.93
N LEU A 553 -9.87 11.91 12.83
CA LEU A 553 -9.40 11.32 11.59
C LEU A 553 -7.98 10.74 11.75
N ASP A 554 -7.06 11.46 12.40
CA ASP A 554 -5.72 10.93 12.73
C ASP A 554 -5.80 9.65 13.58
N GLN A 555 -6.77 9.54 14.50
CA GLN A 555 -7.00 8.33 15.28
C GLN A 555 -7.40 7.15 14.39
N GLU A 556 -8.33 7.35 13.45
CA GLU A 556 -8.73 6.30 12.52
C GLU A 556 -7.61 5.92 11.52
N ILE A 557 -6.84 6.91 11.04
CA ILE A 557 -5.64 6.64 10.22
C ILE A 557 -4.62 5.82 11.01
N GLN A 558 -4.35 6.16 12.26
CA GLN A 558 -3.41 5.42 13.09
C GLN A 558 -3.92 3.99 13.38
N ARG A 559 -5.24 3.83 13.52
CA ARG A 559 -5.88 2.52 13.63
C ARG A 559 -5.59 1.68 12.39
N ALA A 560 -5.78 2.25 11.19
CA ALA A 560 -5.46 1.59 9.93
C ALA A 560 -3.95 1.27 9.80
N ASN A 561 -3.07 2.17 10.25
CA ASN A 561 -1.61 1.93 10.28
C ASN A 561 -1.22 0.72 11.12
N ILE A 562 -1.77 0.62 12.34
CA ILE A 562 -1.52 -0.52 13.23
C ILE A 562 -2.00 -1.81 12.55
N ALA A 563 -3.19 -1.72 11.95
CA ALA A 563 -3.86 -2.85 11.35
C ALA A 563 -3.09 -3.37 10.12
N LEU A 564 -2.70 -2.50 9.19
CA LEU A 564 -2.05 -2.85 7.92
C LEU A 564 -0.51 -2.90 8.01
N GLY A 565 0.07 -2.58 9.17
CA GLY A 565 1.51 -2.42 9.30
C GLY A 565 2.08 -1.29 8.44
N LEU A 566 1.26 -0.29 8.10
CA LEU A 566 1.61 0.88 7.29
C LEU A 566 2.04 2.08 8.15
N ILE A 567 2.49 3.16 7.47
CA ILE A 567 2.63 4.50 8.04
C ILE A 567 2.04 5.50 7.05
N TRP A 568 0.74 5.71 7.16
CA TRP A 568 0.10 6.97 6.83
C TRP A 568 0.61 8.04 7.79
N ASP A 569 1.01 9.18 7.24
CA ASP A 569 1.37 10.33 8.06
C ASP A 569 0.11 10.82 8.78
N THR A 570 0.24 11.03 10.08
CA THR A 570 -0.79 11.68 10.90
C THR A 570 -0.30 13.10 11.23
N SER A 571 -1.21 14.03 11.51
CA SER A 571 -0.81 15.44 11.73
C SER A 571 0.05 15.65 12.99
N ARG A 572 0.16 14.62 13.84
CA ARG A 572 0.91 14.57 15.11
C ARG A 572 1.46 13.15 15.30
N ASP A 573 2.50 12.99 16.10
CA ASP A 573 2.93 11.66 16.56
C ASP A 573 1.76 10.98 17.31
N ASN A 574 1.02 10.12 16.60
CA ASN A 574 -0.15 9.45 17.14
C ASN A 574 0.20 8.02 17.56
N THR A 575 0.11 7.75 18.85
CA THR A 575 0.37 6.41 19.42
C THR A 575 -0.93 5.63 19.68
N TYR A 576 -2.07 6.11 19.17
CA TYR A 576 -3.41 5.57 19.41
C TYR A 576 -3.73 5.48 20.91
N ALA A 577 -3.48 6.59 21.61
CA ALA A 577 -3.69 6.76 23.05
C ALA A 577 -4.82 7.78 23.32
N PRO A 578 -5.56 7.64 24.44
CA PRO A 578 -6.54 8.63 24.86
C PRO A 578 -5.96 10.04 24.97
N SER A 579 -6.46 10.99 24.17
CA SER A 579 -6.12 12.40 24.40
C SER A 579 -6.80 12.94 25.65
N ARG A 580 -6.23 14.00 26.22
CA ARG A 580 -6.87 14.74 27.31
C ARG A 580 -8.25 15.25 26.92
N THR A 581 -8.41 15.65 25.65
CA THR A 581 -9.68 16.14 25.09
C THR A 581 -10.74 15.06 25.07
N GLU A 582 -10.44 13.87 24.52
CA GLU A 582 -11.40 12.75 24.53
C GLU A 582 -11.77 12.36 25.96
N LEU A 583 -10.78 12.25 26.85
CA LEU A 583 -10.97 11.93 28.26
C LEU A 583 -11.89 12.94 28.96
N ALA A 584 -11.69 14.25 28.72
CA ALA A 584 -12.57 15.28 29.27
C ALA A 584 -13.99 15.19 28.70
N LEU A 585 -14.15 14.98 27.39
CA LEU A 585 -15.47 14.82 26.78
C LEU A 585 -16.23 13.61 27.36
N GLN A 586 -15.54 12.59 27.88
CA GLN A 586 -16.18 11.47 28.59
C GLN A 586 -16.63 11.79 30.03
N LEU A 587 -16.33 12.96 30.59
CA LEU A 587 -16.84 13.35 31.90
C LEU A 587 -18.37 13.55 31.88
N PRO A 588 -19.11 13.09 32.91
CA PRO A 588 -20.58 13.22 32.97
C PRO A 588 -21.08 14.66 32.81
N GLU A 589 -20.39 15.63 33.39
CA GLU A 589 -20.70 17.06 33.32
C GLU A 589 -20.58 17.65 31.90
N LEU A 590 -19.79 17.04 31.02
CA LEU A 590 -19.59 17.48 29.64
C LEU A 590 -20.44 16.72 28.62
N ALA A 591 -21.44 15.95 29.06
CA ALA A 591 -22.26 15.11 28.17
C ALA A 591 -22.90 15.88 26.99
N LYS A 592 -23.38 17.10 27.20
CA LYS A 592 -23.97 17.94 26.12
C LYS A 592 -22.91 18.37 25.10
N VAL A 593 -21.74 18.77 25.58
CA VAL A 593 -20.59 19.22 24.77
C VAL A 593 -20.05 18.04 23.96
N ARG A 594 -19.94 16.86 24.58
CA ARG A 594 -19.58 15.61 23.90
C ARG A 594 -20.53 15.30 22.75
N ILE A 595 -21.85 15.31 22.98
CA ILE A 595 -22.82 15.03 21.92
C ILE A 595 -22.64 15.99 20.75
N GLN A 596 -22.40 17.28 21.04
CA GLN A 596 -22.17 18.30 20.03
C GLN A 596 -20.87 18.06 19.23
N ALA A 597 -19.76 17.81 19.92
CA ALA A 597 -18.46 17.56 19.31
C ALA A 597 -18.49 16.31 18.39
N TYR A 598 -19.08 15.22 18.85
CA TYR A 598 -19.18 13.99 18.05
C TYR A 598 -20.20 14.10 16.91
N LYS A 599 -21.24 14.92 17.06
CA LYS A 599 -22.17 15.21 15.95
C LYS A 599 -21.47 15.93 14.79
N ALA A 600 -20.49 16.78 15.07
CA ALA A 600 -19.71 17.48 14.05
C ALA A 600 -18.78 16.55 13.23
N LEU A 601 -18.54 15.31 13.69
CA LEU A 601 -17.79 14.32 12.90
C LEU A 601 -18.62 13.78 11.72
N ALA A 602 -19.94 13.70 11.89
CA ALA A 602 -20.87 13.15 10.90
C ALA A 602 -21.31 14.17 9.84
N THR A 603 -21.01 15.46 10.03
CA THR A 603 -21.24 16.47 8.99
C THR A 603 -20.17 16.33 7.92
N ILE A 604 -20.59 15.81 6.77
CA ILE A 604 -19.85 15.82 5.51
C ILE A 604 -19.51 17.29 5.23
N ASP A 605 -18.23 17.59 5.02
CA ASP A 605 -17.87 18.89 4.48
C ASP A 605 -18.34 18.88 3.03
N GLU A 606 -19.44 19.60 2.73
CA GLU A 606 -19.87 19.86 1.34
C GLU A 606 -18.94 20.85 0.62
N GLU A 607 -17.81 21.20 1.23
CA GLU A 607 -16.78 22.09 0.68
C GLU A 607 -15.43 21.39 0.77
N ASP A 608 -15.02 20.73 -0.32
CA ASP A 608 -13.70 20.84 -0.94
C ASP A 608 -13.67 20.15 -2.32
#